data_AF-A0A8X6TUL8-F1
#
_entry.id   AF-A0A8X6TUL8-F1
#
_cell.length_a   1.000
_cell.length_b   1.000
_cell.length_c   1.000
_cell.angle_alpha   90.00
_cell.angle_beta   90.00
_cell.angle_gamma   90.00
#
_symmetry.space_group_name_H-M   'P 1'
#
loop_
_entity.id
_entity.type
_entity.pdbx_description
1 polymer ?
#
loop_
_entity_poly.entity_id
_entity_poly.type
_entity_poly.pdbx_seq_one_letter_code
_entity_poly.pdbx_strand_id
1 'polypeptide(L)'
;MYQVFKDKGLIFQETTLAMSLADGQQTTGEVFTTQVMIEIEGRSVLTKFIILPKAKGNRTLLETDFLGSAGLILDVKNACWYFWDNPTHKYPFGEELDTPSIA
;
A
#
# COMPACT_ATOMS: atom_id res chain seq x y z
N MET A 1 -9.30 0.81 -0.62
CA MET A 1 -8.77 -0.42 0.03
C MET A 1 -9.52 -0.80 1.31
N TYR A 2 -9.75 0.12 2.27
CA TYR A 2 -10.47 -0.21 3.51
C TYR A 2 -11.84 -0.88 3.30
N GLN A 3 -12.66 -0.36 2.39
CA GLN A 3 -13.97 -0.97 2.07
C GLN A 3 -13.81 -2.40 1.52
N VAL A 4 -12.86 -2.61 0.60
CA VAL A 4 -12.54 -3.94 0.06
C VAL A 4 -12.15 -4.92 1.18
N PHE A 5 -11.37 -4.48 2.16
CA PHE A 5 -11.01 -5.32 3.30
C PHE A 5 -12.22 -5.64 4.20
N LYS A 6 -13.10 -4.67 4.42
CA LYS A 6 -14.36 -4.90 5.14
C LYS A 6 -15.27 -5.89 4.43
N ASP A 7 -15.45 -5.73 3.12
CA ASP A 7 -16.31 -6.60 2.31
C ASP A 7 -15.78 -8.04 2.26
N LYS A 8 -14.45 -8.20 2.33
CA LYS A 8 -13.78 -9.51 2.47
C LYS A 8 -13.79 -10.07 3.91
N GLY A 9 -14.40 -9.37 4.87
CA GLY A 9 -14.53 -9.83 6.25
C GLY A 9 -13.23 -9.84 7.06
N LEU A 10 -12.25 -9.01 6.69
CA LEU A 10 -11.00 -8.92 7.46
C LEU A 10 -11.25 -8.35 8.85
N ILE A 11 -10.54 -8.90 9.83
CA ILE A 11 -10.54 -8.40 11.20
C ILE A 11 -9.50 -7.29 11.31
N PHE A 12 -9.89 -6.22 11.98
CA PHE A 12 -9.06 -5.05 12.23
C PHE A 12 -8.75 -4.93 13.72
N GLN A 13 -7.51 -4.57 14.03
CA GLN A 13 -7.08 -4.17 15.36
C GLN A 13 -7.08 -2.66 15.46
N GLU A 14 -7.79 -2.12 16.43
CA GLU A 14 -7.75 -0.69 16.74
C GLU A 14 -6.51 -0.37 17.58
N THR A 15 -5.79 0.67 17.20
CA THR A 15 -4.60 1.11 17.91
C THR A 15 -4.38 2.61 17.72
N THR A 16 -3.53 3.20 18.55
CA THR A 16 -3.14 4.60 18.46
C THR A 16 -1.70 4.69 17.97
N LEU A 17 -1.47 5.42 16.88
CA LEU A 17 -0.16 5.54 16.25
C LEU A 17 0.24 7.01 16.15
N ALA A 18 1.49 7.30 16.51
CA ALA A 18 2.12 8.58 16.19
C ALA A 18 2.68 8.48 14.76
N MET A 19 2.32 9.44 13.91
CA MET A 19 2.59 9.41 12.49
C MET A 19 3.22 10.74 12.06
N SER A 20 4.30 10.64 11.30
CA SER A 20 4.88 11.78 10.59
C SER A 20 4.25 11.83 9.20
N LEU A 21 3.50 12.89 8.91
CA LEU A 21 2.98 13.12 7.58
C LEU A 21 4.06 13.74 6.67
N ALA A 22 3.83 13.67 5.37
CA ALA A 22 4.77 14.20 4.37
C ALA A 22 4.95 15.73 4.45
N ASP A 23 4.00 16.44 5.07
CA ASP A 23 4.10 17.88 5.37
C ASP A 23 4.93 18.19 6.63
N GLY A 24 5.52 17.16 7.25
CA GLY A 24 6.34 17.27 8.45
C GLY A 24 5.55 17.34 9.75
N GLN A 25 4.21 17.33 9.70
CA GLN A 25 3.39 17.31 10.91
C GLN A 25 3.45 15.95 11.58
N GLN A 26 3.66 15.97 12.90
CA GLN A 26 3.46 14.81 13.75
C GLN A 26 2.03 14.81 14.24
N THR A 27 1.31 13.73 13.99
CA THR A 27 -0.06 13.56 14.48
C THR A 27 -0.18 12.22 15.18
N THR A 28 -0.90 12.20 16.29
CA THR A 28 -1.30 10.95 16.94
C THR A 28 -2.75 10.70 16.60
N GLY A 29 -3.05 9.52 16.05
CA GLY A 29 -4.38 9.18 15.59
C GLY A 29 -4.75 7.74 15.92
N GLU A 30 -6.04 7.53 16.13
CA GLU A 30 -6.66 6.20 16.11
C GLU A 30 -6.60 5.66 14.69
N VAL A 31 -6.03 4.48 14.54
CA VAL A 31 -5.88 3.78 13.27
C VAL A 31 -6.37 2.34 13.43
N PHE A 32 -6.75 1.75 12.30
CA PHE A 32 -6.97 0.31 12.23
C PHE A 32 -5.76 -0.34 11.60
N THR A 33 -5.37 -1.50 12.11
CA THR A 33 -4.34 -2.33 11.50
C THR A 33 -4.87 -3.71 11.17
N THR A 34 -4.39 -4.28 10.07
CA THR A 34 -4.71 -5.65 9.68
C THR A 34 -3.53 -6.22 8.90
N GLN A 35 -3.43 -7.55 8.84
CA GLN A 35 -2.42 -8.23 8.02
C GLN A 35 -3.12 -8.91 6.85
N VAL A 36 -2.57 -8.72 5.65
CA VAL A 36 -3.15 -9.24 4.42
C VAL A 36 -2.05 -9.90 3.61
N MET A 37 -2.31 -11.13 3.13
CA MET A 37 -1.49 -11.73 2.08
C MET A 37 -1.80 -11.03 0.77
N ILE A 38 -0.84 -10.27 0.24
CA ILE A 38 -0.93 -9.64 -1.07
C ILE A 38 -0.31 -10.58 -2.09
N GLU A 39 -1.03 -10.84 -3.18
CA GLU A 39 -0.47 -11.53 -4.32
C GLU A 39 -0.03 -10.52 -5.39
N ILE A 40 1.21 -10.64 -5.85
CA ILE A 40 1.78 -9.83 -6.91
C ILE A 40 2.58 -10.73 -7.86
N GLU A 41 2.09 -10.88 -9.09
CA GLU A 41 2.76 -11.64 -10.16
C GLU A 41 3.28 -13.02 -9.70
N GLY A 42 2.44 -13.76 -8.99
CA GLY A 42 2.76 -15.11 -8.47
C GLY A 42 3.52 -15.16 -7.14
N ARG A 43 3.79 -14.02 -6.49
CA ARG A 43 4.37 -13.96 -5.14
C ARG A 43 3.33 -13.57 -4.11
N SER A 44 3.36 -14.22 -2.95
CA SER A 44 2.51 -13.88 -1.82
C SER A 44 3.33 -13.20 -0.72
N VAL A 45 2.94 -11.99 -0.32
CA VAL A 45 3.66 -11.17 0.67
C VAL A 45 2.71 -10.81 1.81
N LEU A 46 3.04 -11.25 3.02
CA LEU A 46 2.27 -10.87 4.22
C LEU A 46 2.57 -9.41 4.54
N THR A 47 1.56 -8.55 4.44
CA THR A 47 1.73 -7.10 4.58
C THR A 47 0.83 -6.57 5.67
N LYS A 48 1.40 -5.77 6.57
CA LYS A 48 0.61 -5.03 7.56
C LYS A 48 0.09 -3.76 6.91
N PHE A 49 -1.23 -3.57 6.95
CA PHE A 49 -1.87 -2.33 6.53
C PHE A 49 -2.20 -1.47 7.75
N ILE A 50 -1.98 -0.16 7.59
CA ILE A 50 -2.47 0.87 8.49
C ILE A 50 -3.59 1.62 7.75
N ILE A 51 -4.79 1.62 8.31
CA ILE A 51 -5.93 2.34 7.79
C ILE A 51 -6.15 3.56 8.67
N LEU A 52 -6.19 4.73 8.02
CA LEU A 52 -6.48 6.02 8.65
C LEU A 52 -7.97 6.33 8.46
N PRO A 53 -8.85 6.01 9.43
CA PRO A 53 -10.30 6.13 9.25
C PRO A 53 -10.77 7.58 9.05
N LYS A 54 -10.00 8.56 9.54
CA LYS A 54 -10.31 9.99 9.45
C LYS A 54 -9.76 10.66 8.18
N ALA A 55 -8.96 9.95 7.39
CA ALA A 55 -8.37 10.50 6.17
C ALA A 55 -9.39 10.50 5.01
N LYS A 56 -9.47 11.61 4.28
CA LYS A 56 -10.36 11.76 3.12
C LYS A 56 -9.55 11.65 1.83
N GLY A 57 -9.97 10.78 0.91
CA GLY A 57 -9.37 10.68 -0.43
C GLY A 57 -7.98 10.03 -0.48
N ASN A 58 -7.50 9.41 0.61
CA ASN A 58 -6.16 8.80 0.60
C ASN A 58 -6.12 7.56 -0.30
N ARG A 59 -5.21 7.60 -1.27
CA ARG A 59 -4.75 6.40 -1.98
C ARG A 59 -3.94 5.51 -1.03
N THR A 60 -4.00 4.22 -1.24
CA THR A 60 -3.14 3.28 -0.51
C THR A 60 -1.69 3.53 -0.92
N LEU A 61 -0.84 3.74 0.08
CA LEU A 61 0.60 3.86 -0.09
C LEU A 61 1.24 2.51 0.20
N LEU A 62 2.24 2.14 -0.59
CA LEU A 62 3.11 1.00 -0.34
C LEU A 62 4.43 1.54 0.19
N GLU A 63 4.76 1.15 1.41
CA GLU A 63 5.99 1.57 2.07
C GLU A 63 7.19 0.75 1.59
N THR A 64 8.39 1.22 1.93
CA THR A 64 9.64 0.59 1.50
C THR A 64 9.84 -0.80 2.10
N ASP A 65 9.21 -1.10 3.24
CA ASP A 65 9.19 -2.41 3.87
C ASP A 65 8.47 -3.45 3.00
N PHE A 66 7.34 -3.07 2.38
CA PHE A 66 6.63 -3.89 1.40
C PHE A 66 7.50 -4.13 0.17
N LEU A 67 8.10 -3.07 -0.38
CA LEU A 67 8.97 -3.20 -1.56
C LEU A 67 10.13 -4.17 -1.30
N GLY A 68 10.77 -4.04 -0.13
CA GLY A 68 11.85 -4.96 0.29
C GLY A 68 11.36 -6.39 0.47
N SER A 69 10.23 -6.58 1.17
CA SER A 69 9.66 -7.92 1.43
C SER A 69 9.20 -8.64 0.17
N ALA A 70 8.65 -7.89 -0.79
CA ALA A 70 8.23 -8.39 -2.09
C ALA A 70 9.41 -8.59 -3.06
N GLY A 71 10.59 -8.03 -2.74
CA GLY A 71 11.75 -8.09 -3.61
C GLY A 71 11.62 -7.22 -4.86
N LEU A 72 10.93 -6.08 -4.74
CA LEU A 72 10.65 -5.17 -5.84
C LEU A 72 11.77 -4.15 -6.03
N ILE A 73 12.16 -3.95 -7.28
CA ILE A 73 13.01 -2.85 -7.71
C ILE A 73 12.15 -1.89 -8.55
N LEU A 74 12.18 -0.61 -8.19
CA LEU A 74 11.51 0.46 -8.93
C LEU A 74 12.53 1.17 -9.83
N ASP A 75 12.35 1.05 -11.15
CA ASP A 75 13.13 1.74 -12.16
C ASP A 75 12.33 2.95 -12.67
N VAL A 76 12.46 4.04 -11.93
CA VAL A 76 11.74 5.29 -12.19
C VAL A 76 12.11 5.86 -13.56
N LYS A 77 13.37 5.72 -13.99
CA LYS A 77 13.84 6.22 -15.28
C LYS A 77 13.10 5.57 -16.45
N ASN A 78 12.85 4.27 -16.36
CA ASN A 78 12.18 3.51 -17.41
C ASN A 78 10.68 3.28 -17.12
N ALA A 79 10.13 3.94 -16.11
CA ALA A 79 8.73 3.82 -15.70
C ALA A 79 8.26 2.35 -15.52
N CYS A 80 9.10 1.52 -14.89
CA CYS A 80 8.81 0.11 -14.69
C CYS A 80 9.30 -0.39 -13.33
N TRP A 81 8.83 -1.57 -12.96
CA TRP A 81 9.31 -2.33 -11.81
C TRP A 81 9.63 -3.77 -12.22
N TYR A 82 10.46 -4.43 -11.43
CA TYR A 82 10.81 -5.83 -11.62
C TYR A 82 11.19 -6.48 -10.30
N PHE A 83 11.25 -7.80 -10.27
CA PHE A 83 11.77 -8.52 -9.12
C PHE A 83 13.29 -8.58 -9.17
N TRP A 84 13.94 -8.39 -8.01
CA TRP A 84 15.40 -8.36 -7.91
C TRP A 84 16.08 -9.63 -8.45
N ASP A 85 15.41 -10.78 -8.32
CA ASP A 85 15.86 -12.11 -8.75
C ASP A 85 15.50 -12.43 -10.21
N ASN A 86 14.75 -11.56 -10.88
CA ASN A 86 14.39 -11.69 -12.30
C ASN A 86 14.38 -10.32 -13.01
N PRO A 87 15.54 -9.66 -13.17
CA PRO A 87 15.63 -8.29 -13.69
C PRO A 87 15.33 -8.16 -15.20
N THR A 88 15.24 -9.27 -15.92
CA THR A 88 14.93 -9.29 -17.36
C THR A 88 13.43 -9.17 -17.62
N HIS A 89 12.60 -9.59 -16.68
CA HIS A 89 11.15 -9.49 -16.78
C HIS A 89 10.65 -8.22 -16.05
N LYS A 90 10.23 -7.23 -16.84
CA LYS A 90 9.83 -5.91 -16.34
C LYS A 90 8.35 -5.66 -16.55
N TYR A 91 7.72 -5.07 -15.54
CA TYR A 91 6.32 -4.66 -15.55
C TYR A 91 6.25 -3.13 -15.64
N PRO A 92 5.44 -2.55 -16.54
CA PRO A 92 5.25 -1.10 -16.56
C PRO A 92 4.59 -0.62 -15.27
N PHE A 93 4.85 0.62 -14.86
CA PHE A 93 4.01 1.27 -13.86
C PHE A 93 2.58 1.39 -14.39
N GLY A 94 1.61 1.18 -13.50
CA GLY A 94 0.21 1.37 -13.86
C GLY A 94 -0.06 2.85 -14.18
N GLU A 95 -0.89 3.09 -15.20
CA GLU A 95 -1.42 4.42 -15.46
C GLU A 95 -2.41 4.81 -14.35
N GLU A 96 -2.51 6.11 -14.09
CA GLU A 96 -3.54 6.64 -13.21
C GLU A 96 -4.90 6.40 -13.87
N LEU A 97 -5.58 5.31 -13.47
CA LEU A 97 -6.97 5.12 -13.86
C LEU A 97 -7.77 6.25 -13.23
N ASP A 98 -8.43 7.06 -14.07
CA ASP A 98 -9.42 8.06 -13.65
C ASP A 98 -10.47 7.37 -12.77
N THR A 99 -10.27 7.39 -11.46
CA THR A 99 -11.30 6.98 -10.53
C THR A 99 -12.39 8.04 -10.60
N PRO A 100 -13.65 7.69 -10.93
CA PRO A 100 -14.72 8.67 -10.96
C PRO A 100 -14.77 9.39 -9.61
N SER A 101 -14.69 10.71 -9.65
CA SER A 101 -15.02 11.55 -8.50
C SER A 101 -16.45 11.23 -8.10
N ILE A 102 -16.63 10.44 -7.04
CA ILE A 102 -17.94 10.32 -6.40
C ILE A 102 -18.18 11.67 -5.73
N ALA A 103 -19.02 12.48 -6.39
CA ALA A 103 -19.56 13.74 -5.88
C ALA A 103 -20.47 13.51 -4.66
#